data_AF-A0A7S2GRW9-F1
#
_entry.id   AF-A0A7S2GRW9-F1
#
_cell.length_a   1.000
_cell.length_b   1.000
_cell.length_c   1.000
_cell.angle_alpha   90.00
_cell.angle_beta   90.00
_cell.angle_gamma   90.00
#
_symmetry.space_group_name_H-M   'P 1'
#
loop_
_entity.id
_entity.type
_entity.pdbx_description
1 polymer ?
#
loop_
_entity_poly.entity_id
_entity_poly.type
_entity_poly.pdbx_seq_one_letter_code
_entity_poly.pdbx_strand_id
1 'polypeptide(L)'
;AGGGAGAWAPVRGLGGSTLLVNTGALFARWTNDRYRATAHRVVVPSPAAASAHRYSIACFCNPDADTEVVVDPRFLAPGEEAKHPPITAGEYVLARLRRANAKACQSAPSPREANRTTPLALRHTEACVEAPA
;
A
#
# COMPACT_ATOMS: atom_id res chain seq x y z
N ALA A 1 23.10 -7.62 15.45
CA ALA A 1 22.43 -8.89 15.14
C ALA A 1 22.06 -8.87 13.66
N GLY A 2 22.68 -9.73 12.87
CA GLY A 2 22.47 -9.78 11.41
C GLY A 2 21.08 -10.30 11.09
N GLY A 3 20.25 -9.45 10.47
CA GLY A 3 18.97 -9.86 9.90
C GLY A 3 19.22 -10.44 8.51
N GLY A 4 18.86 -11.72 8.32
CA GLY A 4 18.86 -12.33 6.99
C GLY A 4 17.93 -11.61 6.01
N ALA A 5 18.08 -11.90 4.72
CA ALA A 5 17.20 -11.35 3.68
C ALA A 5 15.73 -11.59 4.04
N GLY A 6 14.95 -10.50 4.18
CA GLY A 6 13.53 -10.55 4.54
C GLY A 6 13.20 -10.28 6.01
N ALA A 7 14.17 -10.02 6.88
CA ALA A 7 13.90 -9.60 8.25
C ALA A 7 13.29 -8.18 8.32
N TRP A 8 12.29 -7.99 9.18
CA TRP A 8 11.71 -6.67 9.46
C TRP A 8 12.66 -5.85 10.32
N ALA A 9 13.05 -4.67 9.84
CA ALA A 9 13.89 -3.73 10.59
C ALA A 9 13.02 -2.62 11.22
N PRO A 10 13.21 -2.30 12.52
CA PRO A 10 12.50 -1.20 13.15
C PRO A 10 13.06 0.15 12.66
N VAL A 11 12.18 1.05 12.25
CA VAL A 11 12.53 2.45 12.00
C VAL A 11 12.34 3.20 13.32
N ARG A 12 13.46 3.64 13.93
CA ARG A 12 13.41 4.42 15.16
C ARG A 12 12.92 5.84 14.85
N GLY A 13 12.01 6.36 15.67
CA GLY A 13 11.64 7.77 15.61
C GLY A 13 12.87 8.62 15.94
N LEU A 14 13.36 9.40 14.98
CA LEU A 14 14.58 10.20 15.13
C LEU A 14 14.35 11.51 15.91
N GLY A 15 13.10 11.80 16.32
CA GLY A 15 12.74 13.07 16.94
C GLY A 15 12.85 14.25 15.95
N GLY A 16 12.40 15.43 16.41
CA GLY A 16 12.51 16.69 15.67
C GLY A 16 11.77 16.72 14.33
N SER A 17 12.24 17.57 13.41
CA SER A 17 11.69 17.80 12.07
C SER A 17 12.17 16.74 11.05
N THR A 18 11.97 15.46 11.34
CA THR A 18 12.37 14.37 10.45
C THR A 18 11.20 13.87 9.61
N LEU A 19 11.40 13.71 8.30
CA LEU A 19 10.46 13.07 7.38
C LEU A 19 10.96 11.68 6.98
N LEU A 20 10.08 10.69 7.09
CA LEU A 20 10.34 9.36 6.55
C LEU A 20 9.85 9.32 5.09
N VAL A 21 10.79 9.18 4.16
CA VAL A 21 10.50 9.10 2.72
C VAL A 21 10.72 7.66 2.25
N ASN A 22 9.77 7.14 1.47
CA ASN A 22 9.90 5.86 0.79
C ASN A 22 9.56 5.99 -0.70
N THR A 23 9.92 4.97 -1.48
CA THR A 23 9.60 4.89 -2.91
C THR A 23 8.40 3.99 -3.16
N GLY A 24 7.48 4.48 -3.99
CA GLY A 24 6.31 3.73 -4.44
C GLY A 24 6.60 2.75 -5.58
N ALA A 25 5.66 1.86 -5.87
CA ALA A 25 5.82 0.85 -6.91
C ALA A 25 5.80 1.42 -8.33
N LEU A 26 5.16 2.57 -8.55
CA LEU A 26 5.23 3.28 -9.84
C LEU A 26 6.64 3.84 -10.09
N PHE A 27 7.29 4.37 -9.05
CA PHE A 27 8.69 4.81 -9.10
C PHE A 27 9.66 3.66 -9.36
N ALA A 28 9.38 2.48 -8.78
CA ALA A 28 10.15 1.26 -9.08
C ALA A 28 10.07 0.89 -10.57
N ARG A 29 8.88 0.95 -11.19
CA ARG A 29 8.73 0.74 -12.64
C ARG A 29 9.51 1.76 -13.45
N TRP A 30 9.37 3.05 -13.13
CA TRP A 30 10.08 4.13 -13.81
C TRP A 30 11.61 3.93 -13.80
N THR A 31 12.13 3.37 -12.71
CA THR A 31 13.56 3.18 -12.49
C THR A 31 14.07 1.77 -12.82
N ASN A 32 13.30 0.98 -13.58
CA ASN A 32 13.63 -0.41 -13.93
C ASN A 32 14.00 -1.32 -12.73
N ASP A 33 13.31 -1.11 -11.61
CA ASP A 33 13.54 -1.74 -10.29
C ASP A 33 14.84 -1.34 -9.57
N ARG A 34 15.54 -0.29 -10.02
CA ARG A 34 16.72 0.25 -9.32
C ARG A 34 16.39 0.78 -7.92
N TYR A 35 15.21 1.39 -7.76
CA TYR A 35 14.66 1.81 -6.47
C TYR A 35 13.37 1.04 -6.17
N ARG A 36 13.47 0.06 -5.28
CA ARG A 36 12.38 -0.89 -5.02
C ARG A 36 11.36 -0.32 -4.05
N ALA A 37 10.09 -0.64 -4.27
CA ALA A 37 9.05 -0.38 -3.27
C ALA A 37 9.17 -1.39 -2.11
N THR A 38 9.73 -0.93 -0.99
CA THR A 38 9.96 -1.78 0.19
C THR A 38 8.68 -1.98 1.00
N ALA A 39 8.41 -3.22 1.39
CA ALA A 39 7.33 -3.53 2.31
C ALA A 39 7.56 -2.84 3.67
N HIS A 40 6.53 -2.22 4.21
CA HIS A 40 6.55 -1.56 5.51
C HIS A 40 5.22 -1.78 6.22
N ARG A 41 5.25 -1.82 7.55
CA ARG A 41 4.07 -1.98 8.40
C ARG A 41 4.25 -1.20 9.70
N VAL A 42 3.13 -0.77 10.28
CA VAL A 42 3.10 -0.25 11.65
C VAL A 42 2.62 -1.37 12.55
N VAL A 43 3.33 -1.62 13.64
CA VAL A 43 2.96 -2.61 14.65
C VAL A 43 2.78 -1.94 15.99
N VAL A 44 1.85 -2.44 16.79
CA VAL A 44 1.74 -2.05 18.20
C VAL A 44 2.90 -2.71 18.94
N PRO A 45 3.83 -1.94 19.55
CA PRO A 45 5.09 -2.51 20.03
C PRO A 45 4.96 -3.31 21.34
N SER A 46 3.91 -3.05 22.12
CA SER A 46 3.61 -3.79 23.35
C SER A 46 2.14 -3.62 23.75
N PRO A 47 1.58 -4.51 24.60
CA PRO A 47 0.23 -4.34 25.15
C PRO A 47 0.06 -3.02 25.92
N ALA A 48 1.09 -2.59 26.67
CA ALA A 48 1.07 -1.32 27.39
C ALA A 48 1.03 -0.10 26.45
N ALA A 49 1.62 -0.21 25.26
CA ALA A 49 1.56 0.84 24.24
C ALA A 49 0.24 0.84 23.47
N ALA A 50 -0.61 -0.19 23.60
CA ALA A 50 -1.88 -0.28 22.90
C ALA A 50 -2.89 0.79 23.37
N SER A 51 -2.75 1.29 24.59
CA SER A 51 -3.58 2.37 25.13
C SER A 51 -3.11 3.77 24.70
N ALA A 52 -1.91 3.88 24.10
CA ALA A 52 -1.38 5.16 23.65
C ALA A 52 -1.83 5.50 22.23
N HIS A 53 -2.20 6.76 22.00
CA HIS A 53 -2.50 7.25 20.66
C HIS A 53 -1.22 7.52 19.87
N ARG A 54 -1.21 7.07 18.60
CA ARG A 54 -0.16 7.39 17.63
C ARG A 54 -0.78 8.08 16.43
N TYR A 55 -0.38 9.34 16.20
CA TYR A 55 -0.77 10.10 15.01
C TYR A 55 0.31 10.01 13.94
N SER A 56 -0.09 9.90 12.69
CA SER A 56 0.82 9.96 11.53
C SER A 56 0.09 10.48 10.31
N ILE A 57 0.78 11.28 9.50
CA ILE A 57 0.29 11.76 8.22
C ILE A 57 1.15 11.11 7.14
N ALA A 58 0.51 10.43 6.19
CA ALA A 58 1.16 9.93 4.98
C ALA A 58 0.79 10.86 3.82
N CYS A 59 1.80 11.41 3.16
CA CYS A 59 1.63 12.16 1.93
C CYS A 59 2.09 11.30 0.75
N PHE A 60 1.22 11.12 -0.25
CA PHE A 60 1.52 10.35 -1.45
C PHE A 60 1.68 11.29 -2.63
N CYS A 61 2.90 11.41 -3.14
CA CYS A 61 3.21 12.20 -4.32
C CYS A 61 3.19 11.29 -5.55
N ASN A 62 2.35 11.60 -6.53
CA ASN A 62 2.25 10.88 -7.80
C ASN A 62 2.39 11.87 -8.97
N PRO A 63 2.80 11.40 -10.17
CA PRO A 63 2.63 12.16 -11.40
C PRO A 63 1.16 12.46 -11.68
N ASP A 64 0.91 13.39 -12.61
CA ASP A 64 -0.43 13.63 -13.15
C ASP A 64 -0.97 12.34 -13.80
N ALA A 65 -2.28 12.15 -13.77
CA ALA A 65 -2.91 10.86 -14.10
C ALA A 65 -2.65 10.40 -15.55
N ASP A 66 -2.54 11.34 -16.48
CA ASP A 66 -2.27 11.14 -17.90
C ASP A 66 -0.77 11.02 -18.22
N THR A 67 0.11 11.25 -17.24
CA THR A 67 1.56 11.09 -17.43
C THR A 67 1.89 9.64 -17.75
N GLU A 68 2.48 9.40 -18.93
CA GLU A 68 3.02 8.10 -19.32
C GLU A 68 4.27 7.78 -18.49
N VAL A 69 4.26 6.62 -17.85
CA VAL A 69 5.38 6.07 -17.09
C VAL A 69 6.04 4.97 -17.91
N VAL A 70 7.11 5.35 -18.61
CA VAL A 70 8.04 4.47 -19.32
C VAL A 70 9.35 4.36 -18.53
N VAL A 71 10.06 3.23 -18.62
CA VAL A 71 11.38 3.10 -18.00
C VAL A 71 12.30 4.20 -18.52
N ASP A 72 12.87 5.01 -17.62
CA ASP A 72 13.78 6.08 -18.01
C ASP A 72 15.12 5.48 -18.50
N PRO A 73 15.62 5.88 -19.69
CA PRO A 73 16.84 5.32 -20.27
C PRO A 73 18.07 5.41 -19.37
N ARG A 74 18.12 6.34 -18.41
CA ARG A 74 19.23 6.45 -17.45
C ARG A 74 19.31 5.26 -16.48
N PHE A 75 18.23 4.47 -16.36
CA PHE A 75 18.19 3.26 -15.54
C PHE A 75 18.32 1.98 -16.37
N LEU A 76 18.70 2.07 -17.65
CA LEU A 76 19.02 0.94 -18.50
C LEU A 76 20.53 0.84 -18.69
N ALA A 77 21.10 -0.32 -18.39
CA ALA A 77 22.47 -0.61 -18.81
C ALA A 77 22.56 -0.73 -20.35
N PRO A 78 23.74 -0.58 -20.97
CA PRO A 78 23.91 -0.80 -22.40
C PRO A 78 23.40 -2.19 -22.82
N GLY A 79 22.41 -2.23 -23.71
CA GLY A 79 21.78 -3.46 -24.18
C GLY A 79 20.72 -4.08 -23.24
N GLU A 80 20.39 -3.44 -22.13
CA GLU A 80 19.30 -3.88 -21.25
C GLU A 80 17.95 -3.41 -21.79
N GLU A 81 16.98 -4.33 -21.82
CA GLU A 81 15.60 -4.02 -22.18
C GLU A 81 14.79 -3.59 -20.94
N ALA A 82 13.78 -2.75 -21.17
CA ALA A 82 12.85 -2.34 -20.14
C ALA A 82 12.05 -3.54 -19.60
N LYS A 83 12.07 -3.76 -18.28
CA LYS A 83 11.34 -4.86 -17.63
C LYS A 83 9.83 -4.61 -17.57
N HIS A 84 9.44 -3.35 -17.66
CA HIS A 84 8.06 -2.90 -17.47
C HIS A 84 7.56 -2.24 -18.75
N PRO A 85 6.40 -2.66 -19.29
CA PRO A 85 5.79 -1.95 -20.41
C PRO A 85 5.31 -0.56 -19.96
N PRO A 86 5.22 0.40 -20.91
CA PRO A 86 4.62 1.71 -20.66
C PRO A 86 3.21 1.59 -20.06
N ILE A 87 2.86 2.50 -19.16
CA ILE A 87 1.53 2.62 -18.55
C ILE A 87 1.34 4.06 -18.06
N THR A 88 0.12 4.61 -18.10
CA THR A 88 -0.12 5.90 -17.46
C THR A 88 -0.14 5.79 -15.93
N ALA A 89 0.22 6.87 -15.23
CA ALA A 89 0.18 6.90 -13.77
C ALA A 89 -1.23 6.62 -13.22
N GLY A 90 -2.26 7.18 -13.86
CA GLY A 90 -3.66 7.00 -13.51
C GLY A 90 -4.13 5.55 -13.65
N GLU A 91 -3.83 4.90 -14.78
CA GLU A 91 -4.16 3.48 -14.99
C GLU A 91 -3.48 2.59 -13.94
N TYR A 92 -2.21 2.86 -13.63
CA TYR A 92 -1.47 2.10 -12.64
C TYR A 92 -2.11 2.23 -11.25
N VAL A 93 -2.38 3.46 -10.79
CA VAL A 93 -2.98 3.73 -9.48
C VAL A 93 -4.37 3.09 -9.39
N LEU A 94 -5.21 3.27 -10.40
CA LEU A 94 -6.55 2.69 -10.43
C LEU A 94 -6.51 1.16 -10.38
N ALA A 95 -5.61 0.52 -11.13
CA ALA A 95 -5.42 -0.92 -11.08
C ALA A 95 -4.98 -1.40 -9.69
N ARG A 96 -4.10 -0.65 -9.00
CA ARG A 96 -3.66 -0.97 -7.63
C ARG A 96 -4.79 -0.83 -6.61
N LEU A 97 -5.58 0.24 -6.70
CA LEU A 97 -6.75 0.45 -5.83
C LEU A 97 -7.80 -0.64 -6.01
N ARG A 98 -8.13 -0.99 -7.26
CA ARG A 98 -9.05 -2.09 -7.57
C ARG A 98 -8.59 -3.41 -6.96
N ARG A 99 -7.30 -3.75 -7.10
CA ARG A 99 -6.73 -4.97 -6.49
C ARG A 99 -6.76 -4.95 -4.96
N ALA A 100 -6.50 -3.81 -4.33
CA ALA A 100 -6.55 -3.68 -2.87
C ALA A 100 -7.98 -3.87 -2.36
N ASN A 101 -8.96 -3.23 -3.01
CA ASN A 101 -10.36 -3.28 -2.61
C ASN A 101 -10.99 -4.65 -2.88
N ALA A 102 -10.60 -5.33 -3.97
CA ALA A 102 -11.04 -6.70 -4.25
C ALA A 102 -10.61 -7.68 -3.14
N LYS A 103 -9.39 -7.51 -2.60
CA LYS A 103 -8.90 -8.33 -1.47
C LYS A 103 -9.67 -8.06 -0.17
N ALA A 104 -10.02 -6.80 0.10
CA ALA A 104 -10.81 -6.44 1.28
C ALA A 104 -12.20 -7.09 1.27
N CYS A 105 -12.86 -7.13 0.10
CA CYS A 105 -14.17 -7.77 -0.07
C CYS A 105 -14.12 -9.29 0.14
N GLN A 106 -13.02 -9.94 -0.23
CA GLN A 106 -12.83 -11.39 -0.04
C GLN A 106 -12.48 -11.79 1.40
N SER A 107 -11.99 -10.85 2.21
CA SER A 107 -11.69 -11.06 3.63
C SER A 107 -12.85 -10.69 4.57
N ALA A 108 -13.99 -10.24 4.03
CA ALA A 108 -15.19 -10.03 4.83
C ALA A 108 -15.71 -11.39 5.33
N PRO A 109 -16.09 -11.52 6.62
CA PRO A 109 -16.63 -12.77 7.15
C PRO A 109 -17.89 -13.15 6.37
N SER A 110 -18.11 -14.45 6.19
CA SER A 110 -19.30 -14.93 5.48
C SER A 110 -20.58 -14.41 6.16
N PRO A 111 -21.70 -14.20 5.44
CA PRO A 111 -22.96 -13.78 6.04
C PRO A 111 -23.44 -14.67 7.20
N ARG A 112 -22.97 -15.93 7.23
CA ARG A 112 -23.23 -16.90 8.30
C ARG A 112 -22.44 -16.62 9.59
N GLU A 113 -21.24 -16.04 9.51
CA GLU A 113 -20.43 -15.70 10.68
C GLU A 113 -20.81 -14.35 11.29
N ALA A 114 -21.12 -13.34 10.47
CA ALA A 114 -21.58 -12.03 10.92
C ALA A 114 -22.88 -12.10 11.78
N ASN A 115 -23.68 -13.15 11.57
CA ASN A 115 -24.96 -13.35 12.24
C ASN A 115 -24.87 -13.97 13.65
N ARG A 116 -23.70 -14.50 14.06
CA ARG A 116 -23.50 -15.13 15.39
C ARG A 116 -23.00 -14.17 16.47
N THR A 117 -22.33 -13.09 16.12
CA THR A 117 -21.60 -12.23 17.07
C THR A 117 -22.18 -10.83 17.22
N THR A 118 -23.24 -10.49 16.47
CA THR A 118 -23.78 -9.13 16.41
C THR A 118 -25.12 -9.02 17.15
N PRO A 119 -25.26 -8.14 18.16
CA PRO A 119 -26.53 -7.91 18.84
C PRO A 119 -27.62 -7.51 17.84
N LEU A 120 -28.86 -7.98 18.05
CA LEU A 120 -30.01 -7.79 17.15
C LEU A 120 -30.25 -6.31 16.76
N ALA A 121 -29.83 -5.36 17.58
CA ALA A 121 -30.06 -3.92 17.43
C ALA A 121 -29.21 -3.22 16.35
N LEU A 122 -28.19 -3.85 15.77
CA LEU A 122 -27.32 -3.20 14.75
C LEU A 122 -27.56 -3.69 13.31
N ARG A 123 -28.60 -4.50 13.08
CA ARG A 123 -28.86 -5.16 11.79
C ARG A 123 -29.44 -4.27 10.70
N HIS A 124 -29.67 -2.99 10.96
CA HIS A 124 -30.32 -2.07 10.02
C HIS A 124 -29.37 -1.12 9.26
N THR A 125 -28.05 -1.25 9.39
CA THR A 125 -27.10 -0.39 8.65
C THR A 125 -26.21 -1.12 7.64
N GLU A 126 -26.39 -2.43 7.43
CA GLU A 126 -25.62 -3.19 6.45
C GLU A 126 -26.50 -3.76 5.34
N ALA A 127 -27.28 -2.87 4.71
CA ALA A 127 -27.60 -3.09 3.31
C ALA A 127 -26.40 -2.58 2.52
N CYS A 128 -25.57 -3.49 2.02
CA CYS A 128 -24.90 -3.29 0.75
C CYS A 128 -25.97 -2.82 -0.24
N VAL A 129 -26.19 -1.51 -0.36
CA VAL A 129 -26.99 -0.94 -1.44
C VAL A 129 -26.11 -1.05 -2.70
N GLU A 130 -26.16 -2.27 -3.23
CA GLU A 130 -26.36 -2.58 -4.64
C GLU A 130 -25.61 -1.70 -5.63
N ALA A 131 -24.47 -2.21 -6.09
CA ALA A 131 -24.05 -2.00 -7.46
C ALA A 131 -24.87 -2.91 -8.38
N PRO A 132 -25.48 -2.36 -9.43
CA PRO A 132 -25.44 -3.05 -10.72
C PRO A 132 -25.02 -2.13 -11.88
N ALA A 133 -24.27 -2.75 -12.79
CA ALA A 133 -23.84 -2.36 -14.14
C ALA A 133 -22.90 -1.14 -14.29
#